data_AF-A0A3B0QNB0-F1
#
_entry.id   AF-A0A3B0QNB0-F1
#
_cell.length_a   1.000
_cell.length_b   1.000
_cell.length_c   1.000
_cell.angle_alpha   90.00
_cell.angle_beta   90.00
_cell.angle_gamma   90.00
#
_symmetry.space_group_name_H-M   'P 1'
#
loop_
_entity.id
_entity.type
_entity.pdbx_description
1 polymer ?
#
loop_
_entity_poly.entity_id
_entity_poly.type
_entity_poly.pdbx_seq_one_letter_code
_entity_poly.pdbx_strand_id
1 'polypeptide(L)' 'MKLFKYIIIGFLFGFGMWKLEAVSTFRIIEMFHFQSFHMYGIIISGVIAGMIITQLFKKGKIKTIQGETIKINDKSRT' A
#
# COMPACT_ATOMS: atom_id res chain seq x y z
N MET A 1 -4.85 19.53 -14.61
CA MET A 1 -5.66 18.32 -14.32
C MET A 1 -4.90 17.13 -13.72
N LYS A 2 -3.61 17.26 -13.33
CA LYS A 2 -2.84 16.15 -12.71
C LYS A 2 -3.25 15.85 -11.26
N LEU A 3 -3.56 16.88 -10.46
CA LEU A 3 -3.95 16.73 -9.05
C LEU A 3 -5.26 15.96 -8.83
N PHE A 4 -6.25 16.15 -9.71
CA PHE A 4 -7.56 15.52 -9.55
C PHE A 4 -7.50 14.00 -9.59
N LYS A 5 -6.58 13.42 -10.39
CA LYS A 5 -6.33 11.99 -10.43
C LYS A 5 -5.84 11.46 -9.07
N TYR A 6 -4.93 12.18 -8.41
CA TYR A 6 -4.44 11.79 -7.08
C TYR A 6 -5.51 11.90 -6.00
N ILE A 7 -6.38 12.92 -6.07
CA ILE A 7 -7.52 13.07 -5.14
C ILE A 7 -8.48 11.89 -5.28
N ILE A 8 -8.82 11.48 -6.52
CA ILE A 8 -9.71 10.32 -6.75
C ILE A 8 -9.09 9.04 -6.20
N ILE A 9 -7.80 8.78 -6.48
CA ILE A 9 -7.11 7.60 -5.94
C ILE A 9 -7.12 7.63 -4.41
N GLY A 10 -6.80 8.78 -3.80
CA GLY A 10 -6.78 8.94 -2.35
C GLY A 10 -8.16 8.75 -1.72
N PHE A 11 -9.22 9.26 -2.37
CA PHE A 11 -10.60 9.07 -1.93
C PHE A 11 -11.01 7.60 -1.98
N LEU A 12 -10.74 6.90 -3.08
CA LEU A 12 -11.04 5.46 -3.21
C LEU A 12 -10.29 4.64 -2.16
N PHE A 13 -9.02 4.95 -1.93
CA PHE A 13 -8.21 4.27 -0.92
C PHE A 13 -8.71 4.54 0.51
N GLY A 14 -8.98 5.80 0.85
CA GLY A 14 -9.51 6.18 2.16
C GLY A 14 -10.91 5.63 2.43
N PHE A 15 -11.79 5.64 1.42
CA PHE A 15 -13.10 5.01 1.49
C PHE A 15 -13.00 3.50 1.70
N GLY A 16 -12.05 2.84 1.03
CA GLY A 16 -11.72 1.44 1.25
C GLY A 16 -11.28 1.17 2.69
N MET A 17 -10.36 1.97 3.23
CA MET A 17 -9.92 1.84 4.63
C MET A 17 -11.04 2.03 5.64
N TRP A 18 -11.96 2.96 5.39
CA TRP A 18 -13.11 3.18 6.26
C TRP A 18 -14.02 1.95 6.29
N LYS A 19 -14.33 1.35 5.14
CA LYS A 19 -15.11 0.11 5.06
C LYS A 19 -14.40 -1.07 5.74
N LEU A 20 -13.08 -1.08 5.66
CA LEU A 20 -12.25 -2.06 6.36
C LEU A 20 -12.04 -1.71 7.83
N GLU A 21 -12.71 -0.70 8.39
CA GLU A 21 -12.54 -0.10 9.74
C GLU A 21 -11.09 0.00 10.25
N ALA A 22 -10.12 0.02 9.32
CA ALA A 22 -8.69 0.06 9.61
C ALA A 22 -8.24 1.42 10.15
N VAL A 23 -9.16 2.39 10.20
CA VAL A 23 -8.98 3.74 10.74
C VAL A 23 -9.09 3.76 12.28
N SER A 24 -9.72 2.75 12.89
CA SER A 24 -9.97 2.74 14.33
C SER A 24 -8.78 2.21 15.13
N THR A 25 -8.31 2.98 16.11
CA THR A 25 -7.29 2.54 17.09
C THR A 25 -7.75 1.30 17.87
N PHE A 26 -9.05 1.13 18.07
CA PHE A 26 -9.63 -0.04 18.77
C PHE A 26 -9.31 -1.35 18.05
N ARG A 27 -9.37 -1.34 16.71
CA ARG A 27 -9.06 -2.53 15.92
C ARG A 27 -7.60 -2.96 16.03
N ILE A 28 -6.68 -2.03 16.20
CA ILE A 28 -5.26 -2.37 16.44
C ILE A 28 -5.12 -3.14 17.75
N ILE A 29 -5.82 -2.73 18.81
CA ILE A 29 -5.79 -3.41 20.12
C ILE A 29 -6.41 -4.81 20.02
N GLU A 30 -7.53 -4.94 19.30
CA GLU A 30 -8.21 -6.21 19.06
C GLU A 30 -7.35 -7.22 18.29
N MET A 31 -6.48 -6.72 17.38
CA MET A 31 -5.46 -7.55 16.74
C MET A 31 -4.48 -8.10 17.77
N PHE A 32 -3.93 -7.28 18.67
CA PHE A 32 -3.02 -7.75 19.71
C PHE A 32 -3.66 -8.76 20.69
N HIS A 33 -4.99 -8.76 20.83
CA HIS A 33 -5.75 -9.78 21.55
C HIS A 33 -6.17 -10.99 20.69
N PHE A 34 -5.72 -11.06 19.43
CA PHE A 34 -5.98 -12.14 18.47
C PHE A 34 -7.46 -12.42 18.19
N GLN A 35 -8.34 -11.43 18.39
CA GLN A 35 -9.79 -11.61 18.19
C GLN A 35 -10.21 -11.38 16.73
N SER A 36 -9.43 -10.59 15.98
CA SER A 36 -9.74 -10.19 14.60
C SER A 36 -8.73 -10.74 13.59
N PHE A 37 -8.90 -12.00 13.19
CA PHE A 37 -7.99 -12.68 12.24
C PHE A 37 -7.99 -12.02 10.84
N HIS A 38 -9.14 -11.52 10.38
CA HIS A 38 -9.28 -10.90 9.05
C HIS A 38 -8.38 -9.67 8.87
N MET A 39 -8.17 -8.90 9.94
CA MET A 39 -7.32 -7.71 9.91
C MET A 39 -5.85 -8.01 9.59
N TYR A 40 -5.33 -9.14 10.07
CA TYR A 40 -3.98 -9.59 9.70
C TYR A 40 -3.85 -9.87 8.21
N GLY A 41 -4.89 -10.44 7.60
CA GLY A 41 -4.97 -10.66 6.16
C GLY A 41 -4.89 -9.35 5.38
N ILE A 42 -5.57 -8.30 5.84
CA ILE A 42 -5.51 -6.96 5.22
C ILE A 42 -4.09 -6.39 5.28
N ILE A 43 -3.41 -6.46 6.44
CA ILE A 43 -2.04 -5.96 6.58
C ILE A 43 -1.07 -6.76 5.69
N ILE A 44 -1.11 -8.09 5.78
CA ILE A 44 -0.21 -8.98 5.02
C ILE A 44 -0.43 -8.81 3.51
N SER A 45 -1.67 -8.70 3.05
CA SER A 45 -1.96 -8.45 1.63
C SER A 45 -1.40 -7.11 1.16
N GLY A 46 -1.46 -6.06 1.98
CA GLY A 46 -0.83 -4.78 1.68
C GLY A 46 0.70 -4.88 1.54
N VAL A 47 1.35 -5.61 2.44
CA VAL A 47 2.81 -5.85 2.39
C VAL A 47 3.20 -6.63 1.12
N ILE A 48 2.47 -7.71 0.81
CA ILE A 48 2.72 -8.52 -0.39
C ILE A 48 2.49 -7.69 -1.66
N ALA A 49 1.40 -6.93 -1.72
CA ALA A 49 1.12 -6.04 -2.85
C ALA A 49 2.24 -5.01 -3.05
N GLY A 50 2.71 -4.38 -1.98
CA GLY A 50 3.85 -3.47 -2.01
C GLY A 50 5.11 -4.15 -2.55
N MET A 51 5.42 -5.34 -2.05
CA MET A 51 6.57 -6.13 -2.53
C MET A 51 6.48 -6.45 -4.02
N ILE A 52 5.31 -6.89 -4.50
CA ILE A 52 5.07 -7.20 -5.92
C ILE A 52 5.25 -5.94 -6.77
N ILE A 53 4.63 -4.83 -6.37
CA ILE A 53 4.76 -3.54 -7.08
C ILE A 53 6.22 -3.12 -7.16
N THR A 54 6.96 -3.15 -6.05
CA THR A 54 8.39 -2.83 -6.03
C THR A 54 9.21 -3.76 -6.93
N GLN A 55 8.92 -5.07 -6.93
CA GLN A 55 9.60 -6.00 -7.83
C GLN A 55 9.31 -5.72 -9.31
N LEU A 56 8.08 -5.35 -9.66
CA LEU A 56 7.71 -5.01 -11.04
C LEU A 56 8.41 -3.73 -11.51
N PHE A 57 8.60 -2.75 -10.62
CA PHE A 57 9.44 -1.58 -10.89
C PHE A 57 10.92 -1.95 -11.06
N LYS A 58 11.49 -2.80 -10.18
CA LYS A 58 12.88 -3.29 -10.32
C LYS A 58 13.14 -4.01 -11.64
N LYS A 59 12.17 -4.81 -12.11
CA LYS A 59 12.24 -5.56 -13.37
C LYS A 59 12.03 -4.69 -14.63
N GLY A 60 11.78 -3.37 -14.48
CA GLY A 60 11.59 -2.45 -15.59
C GLY A 60 10.31 -2.66 -16.40
N LYS A 61 9.38 -3.50 -15.92
CA LYS A 61 8.10 -3.77 -16.61
C LYS A 61 7.10 -2.63 -16.47
N ILE A 62 7.22 -1.85 -15.40
CA ILE A 62 6.34 -0.71 -15.08
C ILE A 62 7.16 0.58 -15.15
N LYS A 63 6.64 1.56 -15.89
CA LYS A 63 7.18 2.91 -16.01
C LYS A 63 6.38 3.87 -15.15
N THR A 64 6.99 5.00 -14.77
CA THR A 64 6.28 6.08 -14.08
C THR A 64 5.22 6.70 -14.98
N ILE A 65 4.36 7.55 -14.41
CA ILE A 65 3.35 8.32 -15.15
C ILE A 65 4.02 9.19 -16.25
N GLN A 66 5.31 9.50 -16.09
CA GLN A 66 6.17 10.26 -17.00
C GLN A 66 6.93 9.37 -18.01
N GLY A 67 6.81 8.04 -17.93
CA GLY A 67 7.48 7.10 -18.83
C GLY A 67 8.91 6.73 -18.42
N GLU A 68 9.38 7.16 -17.24
CA GLU A 68 10.72 6.88 -16.74
C GLU A 68 10.77 5.52 -16.04
N THR A 69 11.88 4.81 -16.19
CA THR A 69 12.14 3.57 -15.44
C THR A 69 12.77 3.93 -14.09
N ILE A 70 12.11 3.58 -12.99
CA ILE A 70 12.66 3.79 -11.65
C ILE A 70 13.81 2.80 -11.43
N LYS A 71 15.06 3.27 -11.50
CA LYS A 71 16.21 2.51 -10.99
C LYS A 71 16.20 2.60 -9.46
N ILE A 72 15.69 1.56 -8.81
CA ILE A 72 15.78 1.43 -7.35
C ILE A 72 17.24 1.19 -7.02
N ASN A 73 17.91 2.23 -6.51
CA ASN A 73 19.30 2.14 -6.10
C ASN A 73 19.42 1.25 -4.86
N ASP A 74 20.52 0.51 -4.74
CA ASP A 74 20.70 -0.35 -3.58
C ASP A 74 20.78 0.49 -2.31
N LYS A 75 20.16 -0.01 -1.24
CA LYS A 75 20.18 0.70 0.04
C LYS A 75 21.63 0.72 0.54
N SER A 76 22.13 1.91 0.88
CA SER A 76 23.46 2.08 1.45
C SER A 76 23.58 1.20 2.70
N ARG A 77 24.49 0.22 2.66
CA ARG A 77 24.84 -0.62 3.80
C ARG A 77 25.81 0.19 4.66
N THR A 78 25.27 0.90 5.64
CA THR A 78 26.05 1.50 6.72
C THR A 78 25.70 0.82 8.02
#